data_AF-A0A918WGF4-F1
#
_entry.id   AF-A0A918WGF4-F1
#
_cell.length_a   1.000
_cell.length_b   1.000
_cell.length_c   1.000
_cell.angle_alpha   90.00
_cell.angle_beta   90.00
_cell.angle_gamma   90.00
#
_symmetry.space_group_name_H-M   'P 1'
#
loop_
_entity.id
_entity.type
_entity.pdbx_description
1 polymer ?
#
loop_
_entity_poly.entity_id
_entity_poly.type
_entity_poly.pdbx_seq_one_letter_code
_entity_poly.pdbx_strand_id
1 'polypeptide(L)'
;MVSILPLLIYLIIPVVMLIAGILAHRGKAFWATWMMLIGSILVVIGLAGMIASMAIIYSNLGSTAPMARGTGSSMRIVLMAIAGLGSLFGSLAYAAGLIGLCARWGATARRAAELEELTQSLITERSQNQN
;
A
#
# COMPACT_ATOMS: atom_id res chain seq x y z
N MET A 1 -30.17 7.79 -4.91
CA MET A 1 -29.14 8.41 -4.05
C MET A 1 -27.89 7.54 -4.14
N VAL A 2 -26.79 8.05 -4.70
CA VAL A 2 -25.51 7.32 -4.72
C VAL A 2 -24.98 7.30 -3.29
N SER A 3 -24.78 6.12 -2.72
CA SER A 3 -24.22 6.01 -1.37
C SER A 3 -22.78 6.52 -1.38
N ILE A 4 -22.49 7.54 -0.57
CA ILE A 4 -21.16 8.16 -0.44
C ILE A 4 -20.21 7.24 0.35
N LEU A 5 -20.77 6.30 1.11
CA LEU A 5 -20.06 5.36 1.98
C LEU A 5 -18.96 4.56 1.27
N PRO A 6 -19.19 3.91 0.10
CA PRO A 6 -18.12 3.23 -0.64
C PRO A 6 -17.01 4.17 -1.09
N LEU A 7 -17.33 5.38 -1.56
CA LEU A 7 -16.33 6.38 -1.97
C LEU A 7 -15.43 6.80 -0.80
N LEU A 8 -15.99 6.93 0.40
CA LEU A 8 -15.24 7.21 1.63
C LEU A 8 -14.27 6.07 1.97
N ILE A 9 -14.73 4.82 1.90
CA ILE A 9 -13.90 3.63 2.16
C ILE A 9 -12.75 3.56 1.15
N TYR A 10 -13.03 3.81 -0.12
CA TYR A 10 -12.04 3.85 -1.20
C TYR A 10 -11.01 4.98 -1.03
N LEU A 11 -11.32 6.04 -0.29
CA LEU A 11 -10.37 7.12 0.01
C LEU A 11 -9.53 6.82 1.27
N ILE A 12 -10.11 6.16 2.27
CA ILE A 12 -9.44 5.88 3.56
C ILE A 12 -8.32 4.85 3.40
N ILE A 13 -8.58 3.75 2.66
CA ILE A 13 -7.61 2.67 2.47
C ILE A 13 -6.27 3.17 1.91
N PRO A 14 -6.20 3.89 0.77
CA PRO A 14 -4.93 4.35 0.23
C PRO A 14 -4.23 5.37 1.14
N VAL A 15 -4.98 6.22 1.87
CA VAL A 15 -4.40 7.17 2.82
C VAL A 15 -3.68 6.44 3.96
N VAL A 16 -4.30 5.39 4.51
CA VAL A 16 -3.67 4.57 5.56
C VAL A 16 -2.44 3.83 5.01
N MET A 17 -2.51 3.28 3.80
CA MET A 17 -1.36 2.62 3.16
C MET A 17 -0.20 3.60 2.94
N LEU A 18 -0.48 4.83 2.54
CA LEU A 18 0.53 5.86 2.28
C LEU A 18 1.19 6.32 3.60
N ILE A 19 0.40 6.55 4.65
CA ILE A 19 0.91 6.88 5.99
C ILE A 19 1.80 5.75 6.52
N ALA A 20 1.34 4.50 6.41
CA ALA A 20 2.11 3.33 6.83
C ALA A 20 3.42 3.16 6.04
N GLY A 21 3.39 3.40 4.72
CA GLY A 21 4.59 3.41 3.88
C GLY A 21 5.59 4.51 4.29
N ILE A 22 5.12 5.73 4.57
CA ILE A 22 5.96 6.84 5.04
C ILE A 22 6.57 6.54 6.42
N LEU A 23 5.76 6.04 7.37
CA LEU A 23 6.24 5.70 8.71
C LEU A 23 7.31 4.61 8.63
N ALA A 24 7.07 3.58 7.81
CA ALA A 24 8.03 2.49 7.63
C ALA A 24 9.33 2.99 6.97
N HIS A 25 9.24 3.90 6.00
CA HIS A 25 10.41 4.51 5.37
C HIS A 25 11.25 5.37 6.34
N ARG A 26 10.59 6.13 7.23
CA ARG A 26 11.27 6.93 8.28
C ARG A 26 12.01 6.07 9.30
N GLY A 27 11.54 4.84 9.56
CA GLY A 27 12.21 3.90 10.46
C GLY A 27 13.56 3.44 9.92
N LYS A 28 13.57 2.81 8.74
CA LYS A 28 14.79 2.44 7.98
C LYS A 28 14.46 2.30 6.49
N ALA A 29 15.25 2.93 5.63
CA ALA A 29 15.17 2.72 4.19
C ALA A 29 15.60 1.28 3.85
N PHE A 30 14.67 0.48 3.37
CA PHE A 30 14.87 -0.92 3.00
C PHE A 30 14.04 -1.22 1.75
N TRP A 31 14.45 -2.23 0.97
CA TRP A 31 13.74 -2.57 -0.27
C TRP A 31 12.24 -2.83 -0.05
N ALA A 32 11.88 -3.42 1.09
CA ALA A 32 10.47 -3.64 1.46
C ALA A 32 9.70 -2.34 1.75
N THR A 33 10.33 -1.32 2.34
CA THR A 33 9.68 -0.01 2.58
C THR A 33 9.52 0.80 1.31
N TRP A 34 10.45 0.67 0.37
CA TRP A 34 10.30 1.19 -0.99
C TRP A 34 9.15 0.53 -1.75
N MET A 35 9.00 -0.79 -1.65
CA MET A 35 7.88 -1.52 -2.26
C MET A 35 6.52 -1.11 -1.68
N MET A 36 6.44 -0.86 -0.37
CA MET A 36 5.22 -0.30 0.25
C MET A 36 4.91 1.11 -0.29
N LEU A 37 5.92 1.98 -0.42
CA LEU A 37 5.73 3.33 -0.91
C LEU A 37 5.26 3.36 -2.37
N ILE A 38 5.94 2.63 -3.25
CA ILE A 38 5.59 2.49 -4.67
C ILE A 38 4.19 1.87 -4.82
N GLY A 39 3.89 0.83 -4.04
CA GLY A 39 2.57 0.18 -4.03
C GLY A 39 1.46 1.14 -3.63
N SER A 40 1.65 1.93 -2.56
CA SER A 40 0.67 2.92 -2.11
C SER A 40 0.43 4.03 -3.13
N ILE A 41 1.48 4.49 -3.81
CA ILE A 41 1.38 5.50 -4.87
C ILE A 41 0.60 4.95 -6.08
N LEU A 42 0.87 3.71 -6.50
CA LEU A 42 0.13 3.07 -7.59
C LEU A 42 -1.36 2.91 -7.27
N VAL A 43 -1.70 2.53 -6.03
CA VAL A 43 -3.09 2.44 -5.58
C VAL A 43 -3.77 3.82 -5.66
N VAL A 44 -3.11 4.89 -5.20
CA VAL A 44 -3.65 6.26 -5.27
C VAL A 44 -3.88 6.69 -6.72
N ILE A 45 -2.92 6.46 -7.61
CA ILE A 45 -3.03 6.83 -9.03
C ILE A 45 -4.16 6.05 -9.70
N GLY A 46 -4.27 4.74 -9.45
CA GLY A 46 -5.35 3.91 -9.97
C GLY A 46 -6.73 4.38 -9.50
N LEU A 47 -6.86 4.74 -8.22
CA LEU A 47 -8.10 5.27 -7.66
C LEU A 47 -8.45 6.65 -8.21
N ALA A 48 -7.48 7.55 -8.32
CA ALA A 48 -7.68 8.86 -8.93
C ALA A 48 -8.13 8.72 -10.40
N GLY A 49 -7.56 7.78 -11.15
CA GLY A 49 -7.97 7.46 -12.52
C GLY A 49 -9.40 6.94 -12.61
N MET A 50 -9.82 6.09 -11.66
CA MET A 50 -11.21 5.61 -11.58
C MET A 50 -12.20 6.72 -11.22
N ILE A 51 -11.86 7.60 -10.28
CA ILE A 51 -12.72 8.73 -9.89
C ILE A 51 -12.82 9.75 -11.03
N ALA A 52 -11.72 10.09 -11.69
CA ALA A 52 -11.70 11.02 -12.82
C ALA A 52 -12.53 10.49 -14.00
N SER A 53 -12.42 9.20 -14.32
CA SER A 53 -13.24 8.58 -15.38
C SER A 53 -14.73 8.58 -15.03
N MET A 54 -15.10 8.38 -13.75
CA MET A 54 -16.49 8.52 -13.28
C MET A 54 -17.00 9.97 -13.34
N ALA A 55 -16.18 10.95 -12.95
CA ALA A 55 -16.56 12.36 -13.02
C ALA A 55 -16.83 12.81 -14.47
N ILE A 56 -16.03 12.32 -15.42
CA ILE A 56 -16.23 12.56 -16.86
C ILE A 56 -17.52 11.88 -17.35
N ILE A 57 -17.92 10.73 -16.80
CA ILE A 57 -19.19 10.09 -17.15
C ILE A 57 -20.36 10.97 -16.68
N TYR A 58 -20.36 11.38 -15.41
CA TYR A 58 -21.43 12.21 -14.86
C TYR A 58 -21.57 13.59 -15.52
N SER A 59 -20.47 14.24 -15.92
CA SER A 59 -20.53 15.53 -16.63
C SER A 59 -21.12 15.41 -18.04
N ASN A 60 -20.97 14.25 -18.69
CA ASN A 60 -21.53 13.99 -20.01
C ASN A 60 -23.01 13.54 -19.95
N LEU A 61 -23.52 13.10 -18.79
CA LEU A 61 -24.96 12.77 -18.63
C LEU A 61 -25.86 14.03 -18.60
N GLY A 62 -25.31 15.22 -18.32
CA GLY A 62 -26.06 16.48 -18.30
C GLY A 62 -26.17 17.19 -19.66
N SER A 63 -25.44 16.73 -20.68
CA SER A 63 -25.41 17.34 -22.01
C SER A 63 -26.25 16.52 -22.98
N THR A 64 -27.34 17.10 -23.49
CA THR A 64 -28.25 16.52 -24.50
C THR A 64 -27.65 16.47 -25.91
N ALA A 65 -26.33 16.35 -26.05
CA ALA A 65 -25.64 16.28 -27.34
C ALA A 65 -25.41 14.82 -27.75
N PRO A 66 -26.08 14.31 -28.81
CA PRO A 66 -25.93 12.93 -29.24
C PRO A 66 -24.72 12.80 -30.19
N MET A 67 -23.49 12.83 -29.69
CA MET A 67 -22.33 12.47 -30.53
C MET A 67 -21.26 11.70 -29.75
N ALA A 68 -20.74 10.65 -30.38
CA ALA A 68 -19.71 9.71 -29.91
C ALA A 68 -20.15 8.51 -29.03
N ARG A 69 -21.29 7.87 -29.34
CA ARG A 69 -21.71 6.61 -28.67
C ARG A 69 -20.93 5.34 -29.06
N GLY A 70 -20.06 5.35 -30.07
CA GLY A 70 -19.34 4.14 -30.53
C GLY A 70 -17.90 3.98 -30.02
N THR A 71 -17.11 5.06 -30.02
CA THR A 71 -15.64 4.99 -29.84
C THR A 71 -15.18 5.51 -28.47
N GLY A 72 -15.98 6.39 -27.83
CA GLY A 72 -15.66 6.93 -26.50
C GLY A 72 -15.95 5.98 -25.35
N SER A 73 -16.85 5.01 -25.54
CA SER A 73 -17.22 4.01 -24.52
C SER A 73 -16.12 2.98 -24.29
N SER A 74 -15.54 2.43 -25.38
CA SER A 74 -14.47 1.44 -25.32
C SER A 74 -13.19 2.00 -24.71
N MET A 75 -12.77 3.21 -25.10
CA MET A 75 -11.58 3.86 -24.53
C MET A 75 -11.73 4.17 -23.03
N ARG A 76 -12.94 4.50 -22.57
CA ARG A 76 -13.23 4.71 -21.13
C ARG A 76 -13.20 3.41 -20.33
N ILE A 77 -13.72 2.32 -20.87
CA ILE A 77 -13.65 0.98 -20.25
C ILE A 77 -12.18 0.53 -20.16
N VAL A 78 -11.39 0.77 -21.20
CA VAL A 78 -9.95 0.47 -21.21
C VAL A 78 -9.21 1.28 -20.16
N LEU A 79 -9.50 2.59 -20.02
CA LEU A 79 -8.90 3.43 -18.97
C LEU A 79 -9.28 2.97 -17.57
N MET A 80 -10.54 2.58 -17.34
CA MET A 80 -10.96 1.99 -16.06
C MET A 80 -10.29 0.65 -15.78
N ALA A 81 -10.11 -0.19 -16.80
CA ALA A 81 -9.42 -1.47 -16.67
C ALA A 81 -7.93 -1.27 -16.34
N ILE A 82 -7.25 -0.34 -17.02
CA ILE A 82 -5.85 0.02 -16.75
C ILE A 82 -5.72 0.60 -15.33
N ALA A 83 -6.61 1.49 -14.92
CA ALA A 83 -6.62 2.08 -13.58
C ALA A 83 -6.87 1.00 -12.50
N GLY A 84 -7.80 0.08 -12.74
CA GLY A 84 -8.08 -1.05 -11.86
C GLY A 84 -6.90 -2.03 -11.74
N LEU A 85 -6.27 -2.37 -12.87
CA LEU A 85 -5.06 -3.20 -12.90
C LEU A 85 -3.89 -2.53 -12.18
N GLY A 86 -3.71 -1.22 -12.37
CA GLY A 86 -2.71 -0.42 -11.66
C GLY A 86 -2.93 -0.44 -10.15
N SER A 87 -4.19 -0.30 -9.70
CA SER A 87 -4.54 -0.40 -8.28
C SER A 87 -4.27 -1.81 -7.72
N LEU A 88 -4.59 -2.85 -8.48
CA LEU A 88 -4.31 -4.24 -8.10
C LEU A 88 -2.80 -4.48 -7.95
N PHE A 89 -2.02 -4.05 -8.94
CA PHE A 89 -0.57 -4.20 -8.92
C PHE A 89 0.06 -3.41 -7.75
N GLY A 90 -0.45 -2.21 -7.49
CA GLY A 90 -0.06 -1.41 -6.32
C GLY A 90 -0.35 -2.11 -4.99
N SER A 91 -1.53 -2.75 -4.87
CA SER A 91 -1.91 -3.48 -3.65
C SER A 91 -1.03 -4.72 -3.42
N LEU A 92 -0.68 -5.45 -4.49
CA LEU A 92 0.23 -6.60 -4.43
C LEU A 92 1.64 -6.19 -4.03
N ALA A 93 2.17 -5.12 -4.64
CA ALA A 93 3.49 -4.57 -4.27
C ALA A 93 3.53 -4.11 -2.80
N TYR A 94 2.45 -3.48 -2.34
CA TYR A 94 2.31 -3.09 -0.94
C TYR A 94 2.29 -4.30 0.01
N ALA A 95 1.51 -5.34 -0.31
CA ALA A 95 1.45 -6.56 0.48
C ALA A 95 2.81 -7.27 0.55
N ALA A 96 3.52 -7.38 -0.58
CA ALA A 96 4.86 -7.95 -0.63
C ALA A 96 5.87 -7.16 0.22
N GLY A 97 5.81 -5.83 0.17
CA GLY A 97 6.61 -4.95 1.03
C GLY A 97 6.27 -5.11 2.52
N LEU A 98 4.99 -5.23 2.87
CA LEU A 98 4.55 -5.45 4.24
C LEU A 98 5.03 -6.79 4.79
N ILE A 99 4.93 -7.87 4.01
CA ILE A 99 5.45 -9.20 4.38
C ILE A 99 6.96 -9.14 4.60
N GLY A 100 7.69 -8.49 3.68
CA GLY A 100 9.15 -8.32 3.81
C GLY A 100 9.55 -7.52 5.06
N LEU A 101 8.77 -6.50 5.43
CA LEU A 101 8.95 -5.75 6.66
C LEU A 101 8.71 -6.63 7.89
N CYS A 102 7.57 -7.34 7.95
CA CYS A 102 7.22 -8.21 9.07
C CYS A 102 8.22 -9.35 9.26
N ALA A 103 8.67 -9.98 8.17
CA ALA A 103 9.68 -11.04 8.21
C ALA A 103 11.00 -10.53 8.82
N ARG A 104 11.41 -9.31 8.47
CA ARG A 104 12.60 -8.68 9.03
C ARG A 104 12.46 -8.38 10.51
N TRP A 105 11.32 -7.83 10.94
CA TRP A 105 11.04 -7.57 12.35
C TRP A 105 11.05 -8.85 13.18
N GLY A 106 10.45 -9.93 12.67
CA GLY A 106 10.50 -11.24 13.31
C GLY A 106 11.94 -11.78 13.43
N ALA A 107 12.76 -11.64 12.39
CA ALA A 107 14.16 -12.05 12.44
C ALA A 107 14.99 -11.21 13.43
N THR A 108 14.74 -9.90 13.53
CA THR A 108 15.42 -9.04 14.50
C THR A 108 15.01 -9.35 15.94
N ALA A 109 13.74 -9.68 16.18
CA ALA A 109 13.27 -10.08 17.50
C ALA A 109 13.94 -11.38 17.98
N ARG A 110 14.09 -12.37 17.08
CA ARG A 110 14.81 -13.62 17.39
C ARG A 110 16.27 -13.37 17.75
N ARG A 111 16.98 -12.56 16.94
CA ARG A 111 18.38 -12.24 17.22
C ARG A 111 18.57 -11.45 18.52
N ALA A 112 17.61 -10.61 18.89
CA ALA A 112 17.66 -9.90 20.17
C ALA A 112 17.52 -10.87 21.36
N ALA A 113 16.61 -11.84 21.27
CA ALA A 113 16.46 -12.89 22.29
C ALA A 113 17.71 -13.76 22.43
N GLU A 114 18.34 -14.16 21.31
CA GLU A 114 19.60 -14.90 21.32
C GLU A 114 20.74 -14.10 21.98
N LEU A 115 20.79 -12.78 21.75
CA LEU A 115 21.77 -11.89 22.37
C LEU A 115 21.52 -11.71 23.88
N GLU A 116 20.26 -11.66 24.32
CA GLU A 116 19.91 -11.62 25.75
C GLU A 116 20.31 -12.91 26.46
N GLU A 117 20.10 -14.07 25.84
CA GLU A 117 20.52 -15.36 26.38
C GLU A 117 22.05 -15.48 26.50
N LEU A 118 22.78 -15.04 25.47
CA LEU A 118 24.25 -15.02 25.47
C LEU A 118 24.83 -14.03 26.50
N THR A 119 24.16 -12.89 26.72
CA THR A 119 24.61 -11.93 27.74
C THR A 119 24.34 -12.44 29.15
N GLN A 120 23.20 -13.11 29.39
CA GLN A 120 22.92 -13.75 30.67
C GLN A 120 23.89 -14.89 30.99
N SER A 121 24.24 -15.73 30.00
CA SER A 121 25.20 -16.82 30.20
C SER A 121 26.60 -16.29 30.56
N LEU A 122 27.09 -15.26 29.87
CA LEU A 122 28.37 -14.62 30.16
C LEU A 122 28.43 -13.97 31.55
N ILE A 123 27.34 -13.33 31.99
CA ILE A 123 27.25 -12.75 33.34
C ILE A 123 27.34 -13.86 34.40
N THR A 124 26.64 -14.96 34.18
CA THR A 124 26.61 -16.11 35.09
C THR A 124 27.97 -16.79 35.18
N GLU A 125 28.65 -16.99 34.05
CA GLU A 125 29.98 -17.59 33.98
C GLU A 125 31.05 -16.72 34.65
N ARG A 126 30.98 -15.38 34.46
CA ARG A 126 31.84 -14.43 35.20
C ARG A 126 31.61 -14.48 36.71
N SER A 127 30.37 -14.65 37.16
CA SER A 127 30.04 -14.77 38.59
C SER A 127 30.59 -16.05 39.20
N GLN A 128 30.66 -17.15 38.44
CA GLN A 128 31.21 -18.41 38.93
C GLN A 128 32.74 -18.40 38.99
N ASN A 129 33.41 -17.73 38.05
CA ASN A 129 34.88 -17.61 38.04
C ASN A 129 35.45 -16.65 39.10
N GLN A 130 34.61 -15.94 39.86
CA GLN A 130 35.02 -15.04 40.94
C GLN A 130 34.84 -15.62 42.35
N ASN A 131 34.28 -16.83 42.48
CA ASN A 131 34.19 -17.60 43.72
C ASN A 131 35.20 -18.75 43.71
#